data_AF-A0A521SRM6-F1
#
_entry.id   AF-A0A521SRM6-F1
#
_cell.length_a   1.000
_cell.length_b   1.000
_cell.length_c   1.000
_cell.angle_alpha   90.00
_cell.angle_beta   90.00
_cell.angle_gamma   90.00
#
_symmetry.space_group_name_H-M   'P 1'
#
loop_
_entity.id
_entity.type
_entity.pdbx_description
1 polymer ?
#
loop_
_entity_poly.entity_id
_entity_poly.type
_entity_poly.pdbx_seq_one_letter_code
_entity_poly.pdbx_strand_id
1 'polypeptide(L)' 'MEHTSVQEPPGFSKLSKAEQIRYLQALWDRIAESPSELPVPESHIELAEQRLADYRRDPTQARPAHKVLDRLSKRKR' A
#
# COMPACT_ATOMS: atom_id res chain seq x y z
N MET A 1 -0.92 -4.72 18.81
CA MET A 1 -1.43 -5.47 17.64
C MET A 1 -0.99 -6.90 17.83
N GLU A 2 -1.91 -7.84 17.98
CA GLU A 2 -1.53 -9.24 18.12
C GLU A 2 -0.96 -9.72 16.79
N HIS A 3 0.33 -10.07 16.77
CA HIS A 3 0.92 -10.76 15.64
C HIS A 3 0.53 -12.22 15.76
N THR A 4 -0.67 -12.58 15.30
CA THR A 4 -1.02 -13.97 15.08
C THR A 4 0.00 -14.51 14.08
N SER A 5 0.92 -15.36 14.51
CA SER A 5 1.95 -15.91 13.64
C SER A 5 1.26 -16.81 12.61
N VAL A 6 1.02 -16.28 11.42
CA VAL A 6 0.57 -17.09 10.29
C VAL A 6 1.74 -17.96 9.87
N GLN A 7 1.53 -19.28 9.83
CA GLN A 7 2.56 -20.21 9.38
C GLN A 7 2.90 -19.95 7.91
N GLU A 8 4.19 -20.05 7.57
CA GLU A 8 4.64 -19.87 6.20
C GLU A 8 4.02 -20.94 5.27
N PRO A 9 3.48 -20.56 4.09
CA PRO A 9 2.96 -21.52 3.13
C PRO A 9 4.01 -22.57 2.75
N PRO A 10 3.63 -23.86 2.66
CA PRO A 10 4.55 -24.92 2.27
C PRO A 10 5.30 -24.61 0.98
N GLY A 11 6.64 -24.73 1.01
CA GLY A 11 7.50 -24.52 -0.16
C GLY A 11 7.90 -23.06 -0.45
N PHE A 12 7.35 -22.07 0.25
CA PHE A 12 7.68 -20.66 0.04
C PHE A 12 9.17 -20.35 0.30
N SER A 13 9.74 -20.90 1.37
CA SER A 13 11.18 -20.79 1.69
C SER A 13 12.11 -21.40 0.63
N LYS A 14 11.61 -22.30 -0.23
CA LYS A 14 12.40 -22.91 -1.31
C LYS A 14 12.43 -22.07 -2.59
N LEU A 15 11.55 -21.07 -2.71
CA LEU A 15 11.51 -20.15 -3.84
C LEU A 15 12.70 -19.19 -3.82
N SER A 16 13.19 -18.79 -4.99
CA SER A 16 14.10 -17.66 -5.10
C SER A 16 13.44 -16.37 -4.62
N LYS A 17 14.22 -15.34 -4.26
CA LYS A 17 13.65 -14.06 -3.80
C LYS A 17 12.74 -13.41 -4.84
N ALA A 18 13.08 -13.53 -6.13
CA ALA A 18 12.23 -13.02 -7.20
C ALA A 18 10.88 -13.75 -7.27
N GLU A 19 10.86 -15.06 -7.04
CA GLU A 19 9.64 -15.86 -6.99
C GLU A 19 8.82 -15.60 -5.73
N GLN A 20 9.47 -15.42 -4.56
CA GLN A 20 8.79 -15.00 -3.33
C GLN A 20 8.05 -13.67 -3.52
N ILE A 21 8.70 -12.69 -4.17
CA ILE A 21 8.08 -11.40 -4.47
C ILE A 21 6.88 -11.57 -5.42
N ARG A 22 7.05 -12.32 -6.51
CA ARG A 22 5.95 -12.57 -7.46
C ARG A 22 4.78 -13.31 -6.81
N TYR A 23 5.07 -14.26 -5.92
CA TYR A 23 4.07 -15.00 -5.16
C TYR A 23 3.29 -14.08 -4.24
N LEU A 24 3.98 -13.22 -3.46
CA LEU A 24 3.32 -12.23 -2.61
C LEU A 24 2.46 -11.26 -3.41
N GLN A 25 2.93 -10.82 -4.58
CA GLN A 25 2.15 -9.96 -5.47
C GLN A 25 0.87 -10.65 -5.93
N ALA A 26 0.94 -11.91 -6.37
CA ALA A 26 -0.25 -12.65 -6.81
C ALA A 26 -1.27 -12.86 -5.68
N LEU A 27 -0.80 -13.10 -4.45
CA LEU A 27 -1.68 -13.15 -3.28
C LEU A 27 -2.32 -11.78 -3.00
N TRP A 28 -1.55 -10.70 -3.09
CA TRP A 28 -2.04 -9.35 -2.88
C TRP A 28 -3.08 -8.96 -3.93
N ASP A 29 -2.84 -9.29 -5.19
CA ASP A 29 -3.78 -9.04 -6.29
C ASP A 29 -5.11 -9.75 -6.03
N ARG A 30 -5.09 -11.00 -5.56
CA ARG A 30 -6.29 -11.75 -5.16
C ARG A 30 -7.00 -11.10 -3.96
N ILE A 31 -6.28 -10.68 -2.94
CA ILE A 31 -6.86 -9.97 -1.78
C ILE A 31 -7.54 -8.67 -2.24
N ALA A 32 -6.94 -7.97 -3.21
CA ALA A 32 -7.47 -6.73 -3.75
C ALA A 32 -8.71 -6.90 -4.65
N GLU A 33 -9.13 -8.13 -4.99
CA GLU A 33 -10.36 -8.39 -5.76
C GLU A 33 -11.64 -7.97 -5.01
N SER A 34 -11.59 -7.96 -3.66
CA SER A 34 -12.70 -7.57 -2.79
C SER A 34 -12.34 -6.39 -1.88
N PRO A 35 -12.17 -5.15 -2.40
CA PRO A 35 -11.69 -4.01 -1.61
C PRO A 35 -12.56 -3.68 -0.39
N SER A 36 -13.86 -3.96 -0.44
CA SER A 36 -14.81 -3.70 0.65
C SER A 36 -14.60 -4.59 1.87
N GLU A 37 -13.93 -5.74 1.71
CA GLU A 37 -13.63 -6.67 2.80
C GLU A 37 -12.30 -6.35 3.48
N LEU A 38 -11.52 -5.41 2.94
CA LEU A 38 -10.24 -5.04 3.51
C LEU A 38 -10.45 -4.22 4.78
N PRO A 39 -9.90 -4.67 5.93
CA PRO A 39 -9.98 -3.88 7.15
C PRO A 39 -9.20 -2.59 6.96
N VAL A 40 -9.87 -1.46 7.18
CA VAL A 40 -9.23 -0.15 7.27
C VAL A 40 -9.10 0.19 8.75
N PRO A 41 -7.88 0.21 9.32
CA PRO A 41 -7.68 0.63 10.70
C PRO A 41 -8.19 2.05 10.94
N GLU A 42 -8.81 2.31 12.09
CA GLU A 42 -9.31 3.64 12.44
C GLU A 42 -8.21 4.72 12.35
N SER A 43 -7.00 4.38 12.77
CA SER A 43 -5.84 5.27 12.68
C SER A 43 -5.49 5.69 11.24
N HIS A 44 -5.82 4.88 10.23
CA HIS A 44 -5.66 5.26 8.83
C HIS A 44 -6.72 6.28 8.40
N ILE A 45 -7.96 6.13 8.90
CA ILE A 45 -9.07 7.04 8.64
C ILE A 45 -8.75 8.40 9.28
N GLU A 46 -8.40 8.41 10.58
CA GLU A 46 -8.01 9.62 11.31
C GLU A 46 -6.89 10.39 10.60
N LEU A 47 -5.85 9.68 10.14
CA LEU A 47 -4.75 10.30 9.40
C LEU A 47 -5.21 10.87 8.05
N ALA A 48 -6.11 10.19 7.34
CA ALA A 48 -6.66 10.67 6.08
C ALA A 48 -7.51 11.93 6.28
N GLU A 49 -8.35 11.95 7.31
CA GLU A 49 -9.17 13.11 7.67
C GLU A 49 -8.31 14.31 8.07
N GLN A 50 -7.28 14.09 8.90
CA GLN A 50 -6.33 15.13 9.28
C GLN A 50 -5.66 15.74 8.05
N ARG A 51 -5.12 14.91 7.17
CA ARG A 51 -4.46 15.38 5.93
C ARG A 51 -5.41 16.12 5.00
N LEU A 52 -6.67 15.70 4.95
CA LEU A 52 -7.70 16.38 4.15
C LEU A 52 -8.06 17.75 4.75
N ALA A 53 -8.16 17.84 6.08
CA ALA A 53 -8.39 19.10 6.78
C ALA A 53 -7.24 20.10 6.57
N ASP A 54 -5.99 19.63 6.66
CA ASP A 54 -4.80 20.43 6.41
C ASP A 54 -4.78 20.97 4.97
N TYR A 55 -5.10 20.13 3.98
CA TYR A 55 -5.22 20.56 2.59
C TYR A 55 -6.32 21.61 2.38
N ARG A 56 -7.48 21.44 3.04
CA ARG A 56 -8.57 22.43 2.95
C ARG A 56 -8.19 23.77 3.57
N ARG A 57 -7.35 23.77 4.61
CA ARG A 57 -6.83 24.97 5.26
C ARG A 57 -5.78 25.69 4.41
N ASP A 58 -4.90 24.94 3.76
CA ASP A 58 -3.88 25.47 2.85
C ASP A 58 -3.68 24.56 1.63
N PRO A 59 -4.42 24.81 0.52
CA PRO A 59 -4.31 24.01 -0.68
C PRO A 59 -2.93 24.01 -1.33
N THR A 60 -2.08 25.00 -1.01
CA THR A 60 -0.74 25.13 -1.61
C THR A 60 0.26 24.08 -1.11
N GLN A 61 -0.04 23.44 0.03
CA GLN A 61 0.78 22.35 0.59
C GLN A 61 0.65 21.03 -0.20
N ALA A 62 -0.42 20.87 -0.97
CA ALA A 62 -0.62 19.67 -1.76
C ALA A 62 0.03 19.76 -3.14
N ARG A 63 0.38 18.60 -3.69
CA ARG A 63 0.85 18.48 -5.07
C ARG A 63 -0.10 17.59 -5.85
N PRO A 64 -0.50 17.98 -7.07
CA PRO A 64 -1.27 17.10 -7.94
C PRO A 64 -0.53 15.78 -8.17
N ALA A 65 -1.25 14.67 -8.09
CA ALA A 65 -0.68 13.33 -8.24
C ALA A 65 0.13 13.17 -9.53
N HIS A 66 -0.38 13.68 -10.66
CA HIS A 66 0.31 13.61 -11.95
C HIS A 66 1.71 14.27 -11.91
N LYS A 67 1.89 15.41 -11.22
CA LYS A 67 3.20 16.06 -11.07
C LYS A 67 4.17 15.22 -10.25
N VAL A 68 3.67 14.50 -9.25
CA VAL A 68 4.49 13.59 -8.44
C VAL A 68 4.91 12.38 -9.28
N LEU A 69 3.98 11.77 -10.02
CA LEU A 69 4.24 10.63 -10.89
C LEU A 69 5.23 10.98 -12.01
N ASP A 70 5.07 12.13 -12.66
CA ASP A 70 6.00 12.65 -13.68
C ASP A 70 7.43 12.81 -13.14
N ARG A 71 7.57 13.26 -11.90
CA ARG A 71 8.88 13.40 -11.26
C ARG A 71 9.50 12.04 -10.96
N LEU A 72 8.72 11.07 -10.51
CA LEU A 72 9.20 9.73 -10.17
C LEU A 72 9.61 8.93 -11.41
N SER A 73 8.88 9.05 -12.52
CA SER A 73 9.21 8.39 -13.78
C SER A 73 10.52 8.91 -14.38
N LYS A 74 10.80 10.21 -14.26
CA LYS A 74 12.05 10.84 -14.71
C LYS A 74 13.27 10.44 -13.89
N ARG A 75 13.09 10.00 -12.64
CA ARG A 75 14.19 9.59 -11.73
C ARG A 75 14.66 8.15 -11.94
N LYS A 76 13.97 7.37 -12.77
CA LYS A 76 14.30 5.98 -13.12
C LYS A 76 15.13 5.86 -14.42
N ARG A 77 15.88 6.91 -14.81
CA ARG A 77 16.83 6.87 -15.92
C ARG A 77 18.24 7.05 -15.39
#